data_AF-A0A3P1BM42-F1
#
_entry.id   AF-A0A3P1BM42-F1
#
_cell.length_a   1.000
_cell.length_b   1.000
_cell.length_c   1.000
_cell.angle_alpha   90.00
_cell.angle_beta   90.00
_cell.angle_gamma   90.00
#
_symmetry.space_group_name_H-M   'P 1'
#
loop_
_entity.id
_entity.type
_entity.pdbx_description
1 polymer ?
#
loop_
_entity_poly.entity_id
_entity_poly.type
_entity_poly.pdbx_seq_one_letter_code
_entity_poly.pdbx_strand_id
1 'polypeptide(L)'
;MKTVSYESIKADQAWITVTHHLQGRNQLLTDGISFLEKHPSDHALAGRLVVIQYHLRATVRRLMDETSAIKSPSQLKQQVRRQWLMIHQLNFLLRQIDDELGKMGLNSPDFRLWINVKRNRISYKAPSGLYLN
;
A
#
# COMPACT_ATOMS: atom_id res chain seq x y z
N MET A 1 16.39 -19.46 -23.34
CA MET A 1 15.05 -19.25 -22.75
C MET A 1 15.23 -18.86 -21.29
N LYS A 2 14.67 -17.72 -20.84
CA LYS A 2 14.65 -17.40 -19.41
C LYS A 2 13.72 -18.42 -18.72
N THR A 3 14.26 -19.25 -17.85
CA THR A 3 13.50 -20.19 -17.03
C THR A 3 12.66 -19.39 -16.02
N VAL A 4 11.41 -19.12 -16.38
CA VAL A 4 10.44 -18.52 -15.46
C VAL A 4 10.02 -19.62 -14.47
N SER A 5 10.26 -19.39 -13.19
CA SER A 5 9.82 -20.31 -12.13
C SER A 5 8.39 -19.99 -11.70
N TYR A 6 7.67 -20.98 -11.19
CA TYR A 6 6.34 -20.77 -10.60
C TYR A 6 6.37 -19.72 -9.46
N GLU A 7 7.43 -19.72 -8.66
CA GLU A 7 7.64 -18.75 -7.58
C GLU A 7 7.86 -17.33 -8.08
N SER A 8 8.52 -17.13 -9.23
CA SER A 8 8.62 -15.81 -9.84
C SER A 8 7.26 -15.29 -10.33
N ILE A 9 6.40 -16.15 -10.88
CA ILE A 9 5.05 -15.75 -11.33
C ILE A 9 4.21 -15.31 -10.13
N LYS A 10 4.27 -16.06 -9.02
CA LYS A 10 3.58 -15.68 -7.78
C LYS A 10 4.07 -14.34 -7.22
N ALA A 11 5.39 -14.13 -7.20
CA ALA A 11 5.98 -12.89 -6.73
C ALA A 11 5.52 -11.70 -7.59
N ASP A 12 5.48 -11.85 -8.91
CA ASP A 12 5.00 -10.81 -9.82
C ASP A 12 3.49 -10.51 -9.62
N GLN A 13 2.65 -11.53 -9.44
CA GLN A 13 1.23 -11.35 -9.12
C GLN A 13 1.04 -10.61 -7.79
N ALA A 14 1.75 -11.04 -6.75
CA ALA A 14 1.70 -10.41 -5.44
C ALA A 14 2.21 -8.96 -5.48
N TRP A 15 3.22 -8.67 -6.31
CA TRP A 15 3.72 -7.33 -6.57
C TRP A 15 2.65 -6.42 -7.20
N ILE A 16 1.93 -6.91 -8.21
CA ILE A 16 0.81 -6.17 -8.82
C ILE A 16 -0.28 -5.88 -7.79
N THR A 17 -0.67 -6.88 -6.99
CA THR A 17 -1.71 -6.72 -5.97
C THR A 17 -1.30 -5.69 -4.91
N VAL A 18 -0.08 -5.78 -4.36
CA VAL A 18 0.37 -4.88 -3.29
C VAL A 18 0.52 -3.45 -3.79
N THR A 19 1.01 -3.25 -5.01
CA THR A 19 1.14 -1.92 -5.62
C THR A 19 -0.22 -1.27 -5.88
N HIS A 20 -1.21 -2.04 -6.35
CA HIS A 20 -2.59 -1.56 -6.49
C HIS A 20 -3.19 -1.14 -5.14
N HIS A 21 -3.03 -1.95 -4.09
CA HIS A 21 -3.47 -1.58 -2.74
C HIS A 21 -2.79 -0.30 -2.25
N LEU A 22 -1.50 -0.13 -2.55
CA LEU A 22 -0.72 1.03 -2.14
C LEU A 22 -1.15 2.31 -2.84
N GLN A 23 -1.47 2.24 -4.13
CA GLN A 23 -2.12 3.34 -4.86
C GLN A 23 -3.46 3.70 -4.23
N GLY A 24 -4.30 2.71 -3.95
CA GLY A 24 -5.59 2.91 -3.30
C GLY A 24 -5.47 3.58 -1.92
N ARG A 25 -4.48 3.19 -1.11
CA ARG A 25 -4.23 3.82 0.20
C ARG A 25 -3.63 5.22 0.08
N ASN A 26 -2.73 5.46 -0.86
CA ASN A 26 -2.24 6.81 -1.12
C ASN A 26 -3.37 7.75 -1.56
N GLN A 27 -4.31 7.26 -2.38
CA GLN A 27 -5.51 8.03 -2.76
C GLN A 27 -6.42 8.29 -1.55
N LEU A 28 -6.66 7.27 -0.72
CA LEU A 28 -7.46 7.41 0.49
C LEU A 28 -6.88 8.46 1.44
N LEU A 29 -5.54 8.51 1.57
CA LEU A 29 -4.85 9.54 2.34
C LEU A 29 -5.07 10.93 1.74
N THR A 30 -4.89 11.10 0.42
CA THR A 30 -5.15 12.39 -0.26
C THR A 30 -6.58 12.86 -0.02
N ASP A 31 -7.56 11.99 -0.30
CA ASP A 31 -8.97 12.28 -0.12
C ASP A 31 -9.30 12.62 1.34
N GLY A 32 -8.65 11.94 2.29
CA GLY A 32 -8.85 12.13 3.73
C GLY A 32 -8.29 13.45 4.22
N ILE A 33 -7.11 13.86 3.73
CA ILE A 33 -6.53 15.18 3.99
C ILE A 33 -7.51 16.26 3.52
N SER A 34 -7.97 16.18 2.26
CA SER A 34 -8.91 17.16 1.71
C SER A 34 -10.28 17.17 2.41
N PHE A 35 -10.70 16.05 3.01
CA PHE A 35 -11.89 15.99 3.84
C PHE A 35 -11.67 16.72 5.17
N LEU A 36 -10.57 16.44 5.86
CA LEU A 36 -10.26 17.01 7.18
C LEU A 36 -9.93 18.50 7.11
N GLU A 37 -9.30 18.98 6.03
CA GLU A 37 -9.00 20.41 5.83
C GLU A 37 -10.27 21.29 5.79
N LYS A 38 -11.42 20.72 5.41
CA LYS A 38 -12.71 21.42 5.41
C LYS A 38 -13.32 21.58 6.80
N HIS A 39 -12.76 20.91 7.82
CA HIS A 39 -13.27 20.89 9.19
C HIS A 39 -12.20 21.47 10.12
N PRO A 40 -12.33 22.73 10.59
CA PRO A 40 -11.32 23.38 11.42
C PRO A 40 -10.95 22.61 12.69
N SER A 41 -11.91 21.90 13.29
CA SER A 41 -11.68 21.04 14.46
C SER A 41 -10.71 19.88 14.20
N ASP A 42 -10.55 19.51 12.93
CA ASP A 42 -9.84 18.30 12.50
C ASP A 42 -8.52 18.62 11.78
N HIS A 43 -8.11 19.89 11.72
CA HIS A 43 -6.87 20.32 11.05
C HIS A 43 -5.62 19.62 11.60
N ALA A 44 -5.59 19.33 12.90
CA ALA A 44 -4.50 18.55 13.50
C ALA A 44 -4.42 17.12 12.94
N LEU A 45 -5.56 16.49 12.63
CA LEU A 45 -5.62 15.17 12.00
C LEU A 45 -5.19 15.24 10.53
N ALA A 46 -5.58 16.32 9.81
CA ALA A 46 -5.13 16.56 8.44
C ALA A 46 -3.59 16.63 8.37
N GLY A 47 -2.96 17.38 9.27
CA GLY A 47 -1.50 17.46 9.37
C GLY A 47 -0.83 16.10 9.61
N ARG A 48 -1.42 15.26 10.48
CA ARG A 48 -0.91 13.89 10.70
C ARG A 48 -1.03 13.02 9.44
N LEU A 49 -2.12 13.11 8.69
CA LEU A 49 -2.26 12.37 7.43
C LEU A 49 -1.26 12.82 6.37
N VAL A 50 -0.95 14.13 6.30
CA VAL A 50 0.10 14.65 5.40
C VAL A 50 1.45 14.01 5.74
N VAL A 51 1.81 13.92 7.02
CA VAL A 51 3.05 13.29 7.47
C VAL A 51 3.08 11.80 7.12
N ILE A 52 1.98 11.07 7.36
CA ILE A 52 1.85 9.65 6.98
C ILE A 52 2.01 9.48 5.46
N GLN A 53 1.35 10.33 4.66
CA GLN A 53 1.44 10.29 3.21
C GLN A 53 2.87 10.56 2.71
N TYR A 54 3.56 11.51 3.33
CA TYR A 54 4.96 11.77 3.04
C TYR A 54 5.83 10.54 3.30
N HIS A 55 5.70 9.91 4.48
CA HIS A 55 6.47 8.72 4.83
C HIS A 55 6.15 7.53 3.93
N LEU A 56 4.89 7.35 3.52
CA LEU A 56 4.50 6.35 2.54
C LEU A 56 5.28 6.54 1.23
N ARG A 57 5.24 7.75 0.65
CA ARG A 57 5.91 8.04 -0.62
C ARG A 57 7.43 7.89 -0.50
N ALA A 58 8.03 8.34 0.60
CA ALA A 58 9.46 8.20 0.84
C ALA A 58 9.90 6.73 0.97
N THR A 59 9.14 5.93 1.73
CA THR A 59 9.42 4.50 1.92
C THR A 59 9.31 3.73 0.59
N VAL A 60 8.28 4.01 -0.20
CA VAL A 60 8.10 3.37 -1.50
C VAL A 60 9.23 3.71 -2.46
N ARG A 61 9.64 4.99 -2.54
CA ARG A 61 10.79 5.41 -3.35
C ARG A 61 12.05 4.68 -2.95
N ARG A 62 12.36 4.67 -1.65
CA ARG A 62 13.52 3.93 -1.11
C ARG A 62 13.50 2.46 -1.50
N LEU A 63 12.36 1.78 -1.36
CA LEU A 63 12.23 0.37 -1.74
C LEU A 63 12.44 0.16 -3.25
N MET A 64 11.94 1.06 -4.09
CA MET A 64 12.16 1.02 -5.54
C MET A 64 13.63 1.25 -5.91
N ASP A 65 14.31 2.18 -5.24
CA ASP A 65 15.72 2.50 -5.46
C ASP A 65 16.62 1.32 -5.05
N GLU A 66 16.34 0.69 -3.89
CA GLU A 66 17.02 -0.52 -3.42
C GLU A 66 16.89 -1.69 -4.41
N THR A 67 15.79 -1.73 -5.18
CA THR A 67 15.53 -2.76 -6.18
C THR A 67 16.24 -2.46 -7.50
N SER A 68 16.17 -1.21 -7.95
CA SER A 68 16.76 -0.75 -9.21
C SER A 68 18.29 -0.77 -9.21
N ALA A 69 18.92 -0.62 -8.05
CA ALA A 69 20.37 -0.60 -7.90
C ALA A 69 21.06 -1.97 -8.17
N ILE A 70 20.30 -3.07 -8.31
CA ILE A 70 20.84 -4.43 -8.38
C ILE A 70 21.05 -4.85 -9.84
N LYS A 71 22.28 -4.74 -10.32
CA LYS A 71 22.66 -4.95 -11.73
C LYS A 71 22.98 -6.40 -12.14
N SER A 72 22.88 -7.42 -11.26
CA SER A 72 23.31 -8.78 -11.61
C SER A 72 22.17 -9.81 -11.66
N PRO A 73 21.91 -10.43 -12.84
CA PRO A 73 20.91 -11.50 -13.03
C PRO A 73 21.36 -12.90 -12.57
N SER A 74 22.55 -13.02 -11.97
CA SER A 74 23.20 -14.33 -11.73
C SER A 74 22.52 -15.23 -10.68
N GLN A 75 21.50 -14.77 -9.96
CA GLN A 75 20.75 -15.60 -9.00
C GLN A 75 19.25 -15.25 -8.97
N LEU A 76 18.47 -15.82 -9.90
CA LEU A 76 17.00 -15.70 -9.95
C LEU A 76 16.34 -15.94 -8.58
N LYS A 77 16.82 -16.94 -7.82
CA LYS A 77 16.33 -17.25 -6.47
C LYS A 77 16.52 -16.09 -5.48
N GLN A 78 17.63 -15.36 -5.60
CA GLN A 78 17.90 -14.18 -4.77
C GLN A 78 17.01 -13.00 -5.16
N GLN A 79 16.70 -12.84 -6.45
CA GLN A 79 15.75 -11.83 -6.93
C GLN A 79 14.34 -12.09 -6.41
N VAL A 80 13.83 -13.32 -6.56
CA VAL A 80 12.50 -13.72 -6.05
C VAL A 80 12.40 -13.55 -4.53
N ARG A 81 13.42 -13.96 -3.78
CA ARG A 81 13.45 -13.74 -2.31
C ARG A 81 13.35 -12.26 -1.94
N ARG A 82 14.01 -11.37 -2.69
CA ARG A 82 13.96 -9.93 -2.46
C ARG A 82 12.61 -9.32 -2.84
N GLN A 83 12.04 -9.71 -3.97
CA GLN A 83 10.67 -9.32 -4.34
C GLN A 83 9.68 -9.67 -3.22
N TRP A 84 9.80 -10.87 -2.67
CA TRP A 84 9.01 -11.26 -1.50
C TRP A 84 9.25 -10.36 -0.30
N LEU A 85 10.50 -10.06 0.06
CA LEU A 85 10.80 -9.15 1.16
C LEU A 85 10.11 -7.79 0.98
N MET A 86 10.17 -7.23 -0.23
CA MET A 86 9.49 -5.96 -0.53
C MET A 86 7.97 -6.08 -0.40
N ILE A 87 7.37 -7.13 -0.95
CA ILE A 87 5.93 -7.38 -0.81
C ILE A 87 5.53 -7.41 0.67
N HIS A 88 6.34 -8.03 1.53
CA HIS A 88 6.09 -8.07 2.97
C HIS A 88 6.21 -6.68 3.60
N GLN A 89 7.24 -5.90 3.26
CA GLN A 89 7.43 -4.54 3.76
C GLN A 89 6.27 -3.61 3.34
N LEU A 90 5.82 -3.70 2.08
CA LEU A 90 4.69 -2.92 1.59
C LEU A 90 3.39 -3.33 2.28
N ASN A 91 3.15 -4.63 2.50
CA ASN A 91 1.98 -5.11 3.25
C ASN A 91 2.00 -4.68 4.72
N PHE A 92 3.17 -4.57 5.34
CA PHE A 92 3.30 -4.04 6.68
C PHE A 92 2.95 -2.54 6.71
N LEU A 93 3.47 -1.77 5.76
CA LEU A 93 3.17 -0.34 5.63
C LEU A 93 1.68 -0.08 5.39
N LEU A 94 1.02 -0.89 4.55
CA LEU A 94 -0.42 -0.82 4.32
C LEU A 94 -1.22 -1.03 5.60
N ARG A 95 -0.85 -2.01 6.42
CA ARG A 95 -1.48 -2.27 7.72
C ARG A 95 -1.28 -1.10 8.69
N GLN A 96 -0.07 -0.56 8.77
CA GLN A 96 0.20 0.60 9.61
C GLN A 96 -0.65 1.82 9.21
N ILE A 97 -0.81 2.07 7.90
CA ILE A 97 -1.70 3.13 7.41
C ILE A 97 -3.13 2.84 7.86
N ASP A 98 -3.59 1.59 7.72
CA ASP A 98 -4.94 1.24 8.10
C ASP A 98 -5.21 1.38 9.60
N ASP A 99 -4.22 1.08 10.44
CA ASP A 99 -4.28 1.27 11.89
C ASP A 99 -4.31 2.75 12.27
N GLU A 100 -3.45 3.58 11.68
CA GLU A 100 -3.41 5.02 11.94
C GLU A 100 -4.73 5.70 11.52
N LEU A 101 -5.25 5.33 10.35
CA LEU A 101 -6.57 5.79 9.90
C LEU A 101 -7.69 5.37 10.86
N GLY A 102 -7.61 4.16 11.43
CA GLY A 102 -8.53 3.68 12.46
C GLY A 102 -8.46 4.49 13.75
N LYS A 103 -7.24 4.77 14.24
CA LYS A 103 -7.00 5.61 15.43
C LYS A 103 -7.52 7.03 15.24
N MET A 104 -7.34 7.62 14.06
CA MET A 104 -7.86 8.95 13.77
C MET A 104 -9.38 9.00 13.77
N GLY A 105 -10.04 7.94 13.29
CA GLY A 105 -11.50 7.81 13.39
C GLY A 105 -12.04 7.75 14.83
N LEU A 106 -11.21 7.47 15.84
CA LEU A 106 -11.63 7.59 17.24
C LEU A 106 -11.73 9.04 17.69
N ASN A 107 -10.97 9.94 17.06
CA ASN A 107 -10.89 11.36 17.44
C ASN A 107 -11.84 12.25 16.62
N SER A 108 -12.33 11.78 15.47
CA SER A 108 -13.31 12.49 14.63
C SER A 108 -14.40 11.52 14.16
N PRO A 109 -15.63 11.60 14.73
CA PRO A 109 -16.76 10.77 14.33
C PRO A 109 -17.13 10.94 12.84
N ASP A 110 -17.06 12.16 12.33
CA ASP A 110 -17.37 12.47 10.92
C ASP A 110 -16.34 11.84 9.99
N PHE A 111 -15.05 11.94 10.34
CA PHE A 111 -13.99 11.25 9.61
C PHE A 111 -14.16 9.73 9.65
N ARG A 112 -14.58 9.17 10.79
CA ARG A 112 -14.86 7.73 10.94
C ARG A 112 -15.97 7.25 10.00
N LEU A 113 -17.05 8.00 9.90
CA LEU A 113 -18.15 7.67 8.99
C LEU A 113 -17.67 7.77 7.53
N TRP A 114 -16.97 8.86 7.21
CA TRP A 114 -16.42 9.09 5.88
C TRP A 114 -15.47 7.96 5.44
N ILE A 115 -14.55 7.55 6.31
CA ILE A 115 -13.56 6.52 5.98
C ILE A 115 -14.19 5.14 5.83
N ASN A 116 -15.21 4.80 6.63
CA ASN A 116 -15.93 3.55 6.51
C ASN A 116 -16.65 3.44 5.15
N VAL A 117 -17.28 4.53 4.69
CA VAL A 117 -17.90 4.59 3.36
C VAL A 117 -16.85 4.45 2.25
N LYS A 118 -15.72 5.14 2.36
CA LYS A 118 -14.64 5.08 1.35
C LYS A 118 -13.93 3.73 1.32
N ARG A 119 -13.65 3.10 2.48
CA ARG A 119 -13.04 1.76 2.56
C ARG A 119 -13.89 0.69 1.89
N ASN A 120 -15.20 0.74 2.06
CA ASN A 120 -16.12 -0.20 1.41
C ASN A 120 -16.10 -0.08 -0.13
N ARG A 121 -15.75 1.09 -0.68
CA ARG A 121 -15.57 1.30 -2.12
C ARG A 121 -14.20 0.88 -2.64
N ILE A 122 -13.17 0.89 -1.78
CA ILE A 122 -11.79 0.53 -2.13
C ILE A 122 -11.51 -0.98 -1.84
N SER A 123 -12.41 -1.67 -1.14
CA SER A 123 -12.29 -3.10 -0.88
C SER A 123 -12.36 -3.91 -2.18
N TYR A 124 -11.20 -4.15 -2.77
CA TYR A 124 -11.00 -5.08 -3.86
C TYR A 124 -11.47 -6.47 -3.41
N LYS A 125 -12.50 -7.02 -4.07
CA LYS A 125 -12.72 -8.47 -4.07
C LYS A 125 -11.59 -9.06 -4.90
N ALA A 126 -10.73 -9.86 -4.28
CA ALA A 126 -9.83 -10.74 -5.03
C ALA A 126 -10.68 -11.49 -6.08
N PRO A 127 -10.19 -11.69 -7.32
CA PRO A 127 -10.89 -12.53 -8.28
C PRO A 127 -10.93 -13.93 -7.67
N SER A 128 -12.09 -14.31 -7.16
CA SER A 128 -12.35 -15.65 -6.68
C SER A 128 -12.38 -16.57 -7.89
N GLY A 129 -11.24 -17.18 -8.20
CA GLY A 129 -11.12 -18.24 -9.19
C GLY A 129 -10.13 -17.95 -10.31
N LEU A 130 -8.84 -18.21 -10.06
CA LEU A 130 -7.97 -18.70 -11.12
C LEU A 130 -8.14 -20.22 -11.16
N TYR A 131 -9.11 -20.70 -11.94
CA TYR A 131 -9.10 -22.09 -12.39
C TYR A 131 -7.98 -22.20 -13.43
N LEU A 132 -6.88 -22.83 -13.05
CA LEU A 132 -5.88 -23.31 -13.99
C LEU A 132 -6.42 -24.62 -14.57
N ASN A 133 -6.80 -24.61 -15.85
CA ASN A 133 -6.92 -25.83 -16.66
C ASN A 133 -5.53 -26.27 -17.12
#